data_AF-A0A554R8L5-F1
#
_entry.id   AF-A0A554R8L5-F1
#
_cell.length_a   1.000
_cell.length_b   1.000
_cell.length_c   1.000
_cell.angle_alpha   90.00
_cell.angle_beta   90.00
_cell.angle_gamma   90.00
#
_symmetry.space_group_name_H-M   'P 1'
#
loop_
_entity.id
_entity.type
_entity.pdbx_description
1 polymer ?
#
loop_
_entity_poly.entity_id
_entity_poly.type
_entity_poly.pdbx_seq_one_letter_code
_entity_poly.pdbx_strand_id
1 'polypeptide(L)' 'MATGAPKGTWLYWAHIGKGPVSFKLGRRRVWRKSVILAWIAEQEAAGIREREC' A
#
# COMPACT_ATOMS: atom_id res chain seq x y z
N MET A 1 9.05 2.15 -11.14
CA MET A 1 8.22 1.62 -10.03
C MET A 1 7.28 2.73 -9.60
N ALA A 2 5.97 2.48 -9.60
CA ALA A 2 4.94 3.53 -9.66
C ALA A 2 4.71 4.38 -8.39
N THR A 3 5.59 4.33 -7.38
CA THR A 3 5.25 4.89 -6.05
C THR A 3 6.42 5.35 -5.17
N GLY A 4 7.68 5.26 -5.63
CA GLY A 4 8.86 5.69 -4.84
C GLY A 4 9.22 4.83 -3.61
N ALA A 5 8.26 4.08 -3.04
CA ALA A 5 8.49 3.24 -1.87
C ALA A 5 9.37 2.00 -2.18
N PRO A 6 10.38 1.69 -1.33
CA PRO A 6 11.21 0.53 -1.50
C PRO A 6 10.42 -0.78 -1.34
N LYS A 7 10.86 -1.83 -2.04
CA LYS A 7 10.20 -3.15 -2.02
C LYS A 7 10.10 -3.75 -0.60
N GLY A 8 11.06 -3.46 0.26
CA GLY A 8 11.05 -3.88 1.67
C GLY A 8 9.85 -3.33 2.45
N THR A 9 9.47 -2.07 2.20
CA THR A 9 8.31 -1.43 2.81
C THR A 9 7.01 -2.14 2.44
N TRP A 10 6.85 -2.52 1.16
CA TRP A 10 5.69 -3.29 0.70
C TRP A 10 5.59 -4.67 1.35
N LEU A 11 6.72 -5.35 1.53
CA LEU A 11 6.77 -6.65 2.22
C LEU A 11 6.45 -6.50 3.71
N TYR A 12 6.98 -5.46 4.35
CA TYR A 12 6.69 -5.15 5.74
C TYR A 12 5.19 -4.90 5.96
N TRP A 13 4.56 -4.05 5.13
CA TRP A 13 3.11 -3.81 5.15
C TRP A 13 2.28 -5.08 4.96
N ALA A 14 2.68 -5.95 4.03
CA ALA A 14 2.02 -7.23 3.83
C ALA A 14 2.21 -8.20 5.02
N HIS A 15 3.31 -8.08 5.76
CA HIS A 15 3.57 -8.89 6.94
C HIS A 15 2.75 -8.44 8.16
N ILE A 16 2.65 -7.13 8.39
CA ILE A 16 1.86 -6.57 9.50
C ILE A 16 0.35 -6.51 9.21
N GLY A 17 -0.08 -6.93 8.02
CA GLY A 17 -1.48 -6.91 7.60
C GLY A 17 -2.07 -5.51 7.35
N LYS A 18 -1.26 -4.45 7.45
CA LYS A 18 -1.64 -3.08 7.10
C LYS A 18 -1.12 -2.74 5.72
N GLY A 19 -1.96 -2.89 4.71
CA GLY A 19 -1.64 -2.52 3.34
C GLY A 19 -2.72 -2.93 2.34
N PRO A 20 -2.54 -2.59 1.06
CA PRO A 20 -3.52 -2.88 0.03
C PRO A 20 -3.65 -4.38 -0.21
N VAL A 21 -4.84 -4.79 -0.64
CA VAL A 21 -5.15 -6.19 -0.96
C VAL A 21 -4.12 -6.74 -1.94
N SER A 22 -3.44 -7.79 -1.49
CA SER A 22 -2.41 -8.48 -2.27
C SER A 22 -2.92 -9.83 -2.74
N PHE A 23 -2.50 -10.24 -3.94
CA PHE A 23 -2.82 -11.57 -4.45
C PHE A 23 -1.55 -12.28 -4.91
N LYS A 24 -1.61 -13.61 -4.93
CA LYS A 24 -0.51 -14.45 -5.41
C LYS A 24 -0.62 -14.56 -6.93
N LEU A 25 0.44 -14.19 -7.63
CA LEU A 25 0.61 -14.43 -9.06
C LEU A 25 1.85 -15.32 -9.25
N GLY A 26 1.60 -16.63 -9.37
CA GLY A 26 2.65 -17.65 -9.37
C GLY A 26 3.49 -17.59 -8.09
N ARG A 27 4.81 -17.41 -8.24
CA ARG A 27 5.76 -17.31 -7.12
C ARG A 27 5.85 -15.92 -6.49
N ARG A 28 5.17 -14.91 -7.05
CA ARG A 28 5.28 -13.52 -6.62
C ARG A 28 3.98 -13.03 -5.99
N ARG A 29 4.11 -12.29 -4.90
CA ARG A 29 3.03 -11.44 -4.39
C ARG A 29 2.96 -10.19 -5.26
N VAL A 30 1.76 -9.87 -5.72
CA VAL A 30 1.49 -8.71 -6.55
C VAL A 30 0.30 -7.95 -6.01
N TRP A 31 0.27 -6.68 -6.35
CA TRP A 31 -0.80 -5.77 -6.00
C TRP A 31 -1.34 -5.16 -7.29
N ARG A 32 -2.66 -5.01 -7.38
CA ARG A 32 -3.24 -4.25 -8.48
C ARG A 32 -2.92 -2.77 -8.28
N LYS A 33 -2.51 -2.10 -9.35
CA LYS A 33 -2.22 -0.66 -9.33
C LYS A 33 -3.43 0.15 -8.84
N SER A 34 -4.65 -0.20 -9.26
CA SER A 34 -5.87 0.47 -8.83
C SER A 34 -6.10 0.38 -7.32
N VAL A 35 -5.89 -0.80 -6.73
CA VAL A 35 -6.03 -1.02 -5.28
C VAL A 35 -4.99 -0.24 -4.50
N ILE A 36 -3.74 -0.20 -5.00
CA ILE A 36 -2.68 0.61 -4.38
C ILE A 36 -3.06 2.08 -4.39
N LEU A 37 -3.53 2.62 -5.52
CA LEU A 37 -3.88 4.04 -5.64
C LEU A 37 -5.06 4.41 -4.73
N ALA A 38 -6.10 3.57 -4.66
CA ALA A 38 -7.22 3.78 -3.76
C ALA A 38 -6.76 3.79 -2.29
N TRP A 39 -5.93 2.82 -1.89
CA TRP A 39 -5.38 2.76 -0.54
C TRP A 39 -4.51 3.97 -0.21
N ILE A 40 -3.68 4.46 -1.15
CA ILE A 40 -2.90 5.68 -0.94
C ILE A 40 -3.80 6.89 -0.77
N ALA A 41 -4.84 7.03 -1.60
CA ALA A 41 -5.81 8.12 -1.47
C ALA A 41 -6.53 8.10 -0.11
N GLU A 42 -6.88 6.92 0.40
CA GLU A 42 -7.40 6.75 1.76
C GLU A 42 -6.39 7.16 2.83
N GLN A 43 -5.12 6.78 2.67
CA GLN A 43 -4.05 7.19 3.59
C GLN A 43 -3.77 8.69 3.55
N GLU A 44 -3.80 9.32 2.37
CA GLU A 44 -3.67 10.77 2.23
C GLU A 44 -4.83 11.48 2.95
N ALA A 45 -6.08 11.05 2.72
CA ALA A 45 -7.24 11.61 3.42
C ALA A 45 -7.17 11.41 4.95
N ALA A 46 -6.69 10.25 5.40
CA ALA A 46 -6.52 9.95 6.83
C ALA A 46 -5.37 10.75 7.46
N GLY A 47 -4.22 10.83 6.79
CA GLY A 47 -3.03 11.54 7.27
C GLY A 47 -3.14 13.06 7.20
N ILE A 48 -3.93 13.59 6.26
CA ILE A 48 -4.34 15.01 6.25
C ILE A 48 -5.15 15.30 7.52
N ARG A 49 -6.07 14.40 7.88
CA ARG A 49 -6.95 14.58 9.04
C ARG A 49 -6.25 14.48 10.40
N GLU A 50 -5.06 13.89 10.45
CA GLU A 50 -4.24 13.79 11.67
C GLU A 50 -3.26 14.97 11.84
N ARG A 51 -2.97 15.73 10.78
CA ARG A 51 -2.14 16.96 10.88
C ARG A 51 -2.89 18.18 11.40
N GLU A 52 -4.22 18.16 11.38
CA GLU A 52 -5.06 19.31 11.73
C GLU A 52 -5.53 19.31 13.20
N CYS A 53 -4.93 18.49 14.07
CA CYS A 53 -5.24 18.48 15.51
C CYS A 53 -4.09 19.02 16.37
#